data_AF-A0A443L498-F1
#
_entry.id   AF-A0A443L498-F1
#
_cell.length_a   1.000
_cell.length_b   1.000
_cell.length_c   1.000
_cell.angle_alpha   90.00
_cell.angle_beta   90.00
_cell.angle_gamma   90.00
#
_symmetry.space_group_name_H-M   'P 1'
#
loop_
_entity.id
_entity.type
_entity.pdbx_description
1 polymer ?
#
loop_
_entity_poly.entity_id
_entity_poly.type
_entity_poly.pdbx_seq_one_letter_code
_entity_poly.pdbx_strand_id
1 'polypeptide(L)'
;MAQCPHCMTEIHDDASICPSCGAMRGVWGHPIGNWLRAGNFMFGIAAFLVVLGIALGGWVSSGYATTWFDGLIAFLFLVPFMLLFAALGFALRSIIPRLPQHWYR
;
A
#
# COMPACT_ATOMS: atom_id res chain seq x y z
N MET A 1 17.95 23.87 -0.87
CA MET A 1 17.29 25.01 -0.21
C MET A 1 16.15 25.47 -1.09
N ALA A 2 14.92 25.15 -0.68
CA ALA A 2 13.70 25.50 -1.38
C ALA A 2 12.99 26.64 -0.62
N GLN A 3 12.27 27.51 -1.34
CA GLN A 3 11.44 28.54 -0.72
C GLN A 3 9.97 28.14 -0.75
N CYS A 4 9.23 28.51 0.30
CA CYS A 4 7.78 28.30 0.34
C CYS A 4 7.09 29.17 -0.71
N PRO A 5 6.26 28.63 -1.62
CA PRO A 5 5.55 29.45 -2.61
C PRO A 5 4.50 30.39 -1.99
N HIS A 6 4.09 30.17 -0.73
CA HIS A 6 3.08 30.99 -0.06
C HIS A 6 3.64 32.17 0.75
N CYS A 7 4.78 31.98 1.40
CA CYS A 7 5.35 32.96 2.33
C CYS A 7 6.82 33.27 2.07
N MET A 8 7.41 32.67 1.03
CA MET A 8 8.79 32.88 0.58
C MET A 8 9.87 32.59 1.63
N THR A 9 9.51 31.95 2.76
CA THR A 9 10.50 31.56 3.76
C THR A 9 11.36 30.43 3.23
N GLU A 10 12.65 30.49 3.55
CA GLU A 10 13.60 29.43 3.27
C GLU A 10 13.25 28.19 4.09
N ILE A 11 13.22 27.04 3.42
CA ILE A 11 12.87 25.77 4.04
C ILE A 11 13.91 24.72 3.66
N HIS A 12 14.23 23.87 4.62
CA HIS A 12 15.03 22.68 4.35
C HIS A 12 14.27 21.71 3.44
N ASP A 13 15.02 21.01 2.58
CA ASP A 13 14.44 20.16 1.54
C ASP A 13 13.68 18.95 2.12
N ASP A 14 13.93 18.59 3.38
CA ASP A 14 13.27 17.54 4.17
C ASP A 14 12.02 18.03 4.94
N ALA A 15 11.77 19.34 5.01
CA ALA A 15 10.64 19.89 5.74
C ALA A 15 9.30 19.54 5.05
N SER A 16 8.42 18.87 5.78
CA SER A 16 7.06 18.52 5.34
C SER A 16 6.01 19.59 5.67
N ILE A 17 6.35 20.54 6.56
CA ILE A 17 5.49 21.64 6.98
C ILE A 17 6.33 22.92 6.99
N CYS A 18 5.80 24.00 6.41
CA CYS A 18 6.46 25.29 6.45
C CYS A 18 6.39 25.89 7.87
N PRO A 19 7.51 26.26 8.50
CA PRO A 19 7.53 26.73 9.90
C PRO A 19 6.89 28.11 10.09
N SER A 20 6.74 28.89 9.03
CA SER A 20 6.22 30.26 9.10
C SER A 20 4.73 30.35 8.80
N CYS A 21 4.26 29.68 7.75
CA CYS A 21 2.87 29.78 7.28
C CYS A 21 2.05 28.51 7.52
N GLY A 22 2.64 27.43 8.02
CA GLY A 22 1.97 26.16 8.28
C GLY A 22 1.58 25.37 7.04
N ALA A 23 1.98 25.81 5.83
CA ALA A 23 1.67 25.10 4.60
C ALA A 23 2.28 23.70 4.61
N MET A 24 1.50 22.69 4.23
CA MET A 24 1.92 21.29 4.24
C MET A 24 2.41 20.90 2.85
N ARG A 25 3.54 20.19 2.80
CA ARG A 25 4.12 19.59 1.60
C ARG A 25 3.70 18.12 1.56
N GLY A 26 2.91 17.75 0.57
CA GLY A 26 2.40 16.39 0.44
C GLY A 26 1.96 16.03 -0.97
N VAL A 27 1.48 14.80 -1.11
CA VAL A 27 0.77 14.34 -2.30
C VAL A 27 -0.68 14.15 -1.88
N TRP A 28 -1.58 14.88 -2.54
CA TRP A 28 -3.01 14.89 -2.26
C TRP A 28 -3.38 15.18 -0.80
N GLY A 29 -2.70 16.16 -0.16
CA GLY A 29 -3.04 16.59 1.21
C GLY A 29 -2.72 15.59 2.33
N HIS A 30 -2.01 14.49 2.04
CA HIS A 30 -1.62 13.51 3.05
C HIS A 30 -0.09 13.44 3.25
N PRO A 31 0.39 13.30 4.51
CA PRO A 31 1.80 13.17 4.81
C PRO A 31 2.35 11.81 4.35
N ILE A 32 3.51 11.82 3.68
CA ILE A 32 4.20 10.63 3.12
C ILE A 32 4.46 9.53 4.17
N GLY A 33 4.62 9.90 5.45
CA GLY A 33 4.79 8.94 6.55
C GLY A 33 3.59 7.99 6.75
N ASN A 34 2.37 8.45 6.46
CA ASN A 34 1.17 7.62 6.57
C ASN A 34 1.07 6.60 5.41
N TRP A 35 1.73 6.87 4.27
CA TRP A 35 1.69 5.99 3.10
C TRP A 35 2.57 4.75 3.24
N LEU A 36 3.77 4.87 3.83
CA LEU A 36 4.58 3.70 4.19
C LEU A 36 3.86 2.82 5.22
N ARG A 37 3.16 3.44 6.19
CA ARG A 37 2.34 2.74 7.16
C ARG A 37 1.11 2.07 6.52
N ALA A 38 0.47 2.73 5.55
CA ALA A 38 -0.63 2.15 4.76
C ALA A 38 -0.16 0.98 3.88
N GLY A 39 1.05 1.07 3.29
CA GLY A 39 1.67 -0.03 2.55
C GLY A 39 1.92 -1.25 3.42
N ASN A 40 2.54 -1.07 4.60
CA ASN A 40 2.71 -2.17 5.56
C ASN A 40 1.38 -2.76 6.04
N PHE A 41 0.34 -1.92 6.18
CA PHE A 41 -1.00 -2.38 6.56
C PHE A 41 -1.63 -3.26 5.48
N MET A 42 -1.51 -2.88 4.20
CA MET A 42 -1.97 -3.71 3.07
C MET A 42 -1.22 -5.05 2.98
N PHE A 43 0.10 -5.06 3.17
CA PHE A 43 0.87 -6.32 3.20
C PHE A 43 0.50 -7.20 4.40
N GLY A 44 0.24 -6.60 5.57
CA GLY A 44 -0.22 -7.32 6.76
C GLY A 44 -1.57 -7.99 6.55
N ILE A 45 -2.54 -7.28 5.97
CA ILE A 45 -3.86 -7.83 5.63
C ILE A 45 -3.75 -8.97 4.61
N ALA A 46 -2.94 -8.78 3.56
CA ALA A 46 -2.73 -9.81 2.55
C ALA A 46 -2.13 -11.08 3.15
N ALA A 47 -1.10 -10.95 3.99
CA ALA A 47 -0.50 -12.09 4.69
C ALA A 47 -1.51 -12.80 5.60
N PHE A 48 -2.31 -12.04 6.34
CA PHE A 48 -3.35 -12.59 7.21
C PHE A 48 -4.42 -13.37 6.42
N LEU A 49 -4.90 -12.83 5.30
CA LEU A 49 -5.89 -13.50 4.45
C LEU A 49 -5.34 -14.80 3.83
N VAL A 50 -4.05 -14.82 3.45
CA VAL A 50 -3.40 -16.05 2.96
C VAL A 50 -3.35 -17.10 4.06
N VAL A 51 -2.91 -16.75 5.27
CA VAL A 51 -2.86 -17.67 6.41
C VAL A 51 -4.26 -18.18 6.78
N LEU A 52 -5.25 -17.29 6.80
CA LEU A 52 -6.65 -17.63 7.07
C LEU A 52 -7.21 -18.56 6.00
N GLY A 53 -6.90 -18.32 4.72
CA GLY A 53 -7.28 -19.19 3.61
C GLY A 53 -6.67 -20.58 3.71
N ILE A 54 -5.39 -20.70 4.09
CA ILE A 54 -4.73 -21.99 4.32
C ILE A 54 -5.36 -22.72 5.50
N ALA A 55 -5.62 -22.02 6.62
CA ALA A 55 -6.24 -22.61 7.80
C ALA A 55 -7.67 -23.11 7.52
N LEU A 56 -8.49 -22.29 6.87
CA LEU A 56 -9.85 -22.66 6.49
C LEU A 56 -9.88 -23.78 5.45
N GLY A 57 -8.99 -23.75 4.45
CA GLY A 57 -8.86 -24.82 3.47
C GLY A 57 -8.43 -26.15 4.10
N GLY A 58 -7.48 -26.12 5.03
CA GLY A 58 -7.07 -27.28 5.81
C GLY A 58 -8.21 -27.83 6.67
N TRP A 59 -8.99 -26.94 7.31
CA TRP A 59 -10.12 -27.35 8.13
C TRP A 59 -11.26 -27.97 7.30
N VAL A 60 -11.61 -27.38 6.15
CA VAL A 60 -12.59 -27.93 5.20
C VAL A 60 -12.14 -29.29 4.66
N SER A 61 -10.83 -29.49 4.45
CA SER A 61 -10.31 -30.78 3.96
C SER A 61 -10.44 -31.95 4.94
N SER A 62 -10.73 -31.67 6.22
CA SER A 62 -10.97 -32.73 7.22
C SER A 62 -12.29 -33.49 7.02
N GLY A 63 -13.21 -32.94 6.20
CA GLY A 63 -14.40 -33.64 5.73
C GLY A 63 -14.11 -34.42 4.46
N TYR A 64 -14.16 -35.74 4.53
CA TYR A 64 -13.88 -36.73 3.48
C TYR A 64 -14.56 -36.45 2.12
N ALA A 65 -14.00 -35.55 1.30
CA ALA A 65 -14.32 -35.42 -0.14
C ALA A 65 -13.35 -34.52 -0.92
N THR A 66 -12.24 -34.02 -0.35
CA THR A 66 -11.33 -33.15 -1.12
C THR A 66 -10.41 -33.99 -1.98
N THR A 67 -10.67 -34.01 -3.28
CA THR A 67 -9.79 -34.65 -4.25
C THR A 67 -8.59 -33.72 -4.53
N TRP A 68 -7.49 -34.29 -5.04
CA TRP A 68 -6.36 -33.48 -5.52
C TRP A 68 -6.77 -32.45 -6.60
N PHE A 69 -7.90 -32.68 -7.26
CA PHE A 69 -8.53 -31.78 -8.22
C PHE A 69 -9.06 -30.50 -7.58
N ASP A 70 -9.65 -30.58 -6.37
CA ASP A 70 -10.15 -29.40 -5.64
C ASP A 70 -9.02 -28.45 -5.26
N GLY A 71 -7.87 -29.01 -4.85
CA GLY A 71 -6.66 -28.23 -4.58
C GLY A 71 -6.12 -27.54 -5.83
N LEU A 72 -6.15 -28.21 -6.98
CA LEU A 72 -5.70 -27.64 -8.25
C LEU A 72 -6.61 -26.51 -8.72
N ILE A 73 -7.94 -26.66 -8.61
CA ILE A 73 -8.90 -25.61 -8.96
C ILE A 73 -8.77 -24.41 -8.03
N ALA A 74 -8.64 -24.63 -6.72
CA ALA A 74 -8.42 -23.55 -5.75
C ALA A 74 -7.11 -22.78 -6.07
N PHE A 75 -6.03 -23.49 -6.41
CA PHE A 75 -4.77 -22.87 -6.80
C PHE A 75 -4.91 -22.06 -8.09
N LEU A 76 -5.56 -22.60 -9.11
CA LEU A 76 -5.78 -21.93 -10.40
C LEU A 76 -6.58 -20.63 -10.23
N PHE A 77 -7.52 -20.59 -9.28
CA PHE A 77 -8.32 -19.40 -8.98
C PHE A 77 -7.56 -18.38 -8.12
N LEU A 78 -6.76 -18.82 -7.15
CA LEU A 78 -6.04 -17.92 -6.23
C LEU A 78 -4.84 -17.24 -6.90
N VAL A 79 -4.11 -17.95 -7.76
CA VAL A 79 -2.91 -17.43 -8.44
C VAL A 79 -3.16 -16.13 -9.20
N PRO A 80 -4.16 -16.00 -10.09
CA PRO A 80 -4.41 -14.75 -10.81
C PRO A 80 -4.77 -13.60 -9.88
N PHE A 81 -5.52 -13.85 -8.80
CA PHE A 81 -5.80 -12.83 -7.79
C PHE A 81 -4.53 -12.37 -7.08
N MET A 82 -3.68 -13.31 -6.63
CA MET A 82 -2.41 -12.97 -5.98
C MET A 82 -1.50 -12.16 -6.91
N LEU A 83 -1.41 -12.55 -8.19
CA LEU A 83 -0.62 -11.83 -9.19
C LEU A 83 -1.18 -10.42 -9.46
N LEU A 84 -2.50 -10.27 -9.53
CA LEU A 84 -3.15 -8.99 -9.74
C LEU A 84 -2.90 -8.04 -8.57
N PHE A 85 -3.05 -8.51 -7.33
CA PHE A 85 -2.75 -7.70 -6.14
C PHE A 85 -1.26 -7.37 -6.01
N ALA A 86 -0.37 -8.30 -6.34
CA ALA A 86 1.07 -8.05 -6.36
C ALA A 86 1.45 -6.99 -7.41
N ALA A 87 0.91 -7.12 -8.63
CA ALA A 87 1.12 -6.15 -9.70
C ALA A 87 0.55 -4.77 -9.34
N LEU A 88 -0.65 -4.71 -8.75
CA LEU A 88 -1.27 -3.47 -8.30
C LEU A 88 -0.44 -2.80 -7.19
N GLY A 89 0.04 -3.59 -6.21
CA GLY A 89 0.93 -3.08 -5.15
C GLY A 89 2.26 -2.54 -5.69
N PHE A 90 2.86 -3.24 -6.65
CA PHE A 90 4.10 -2.80 -7.31
C PHE A 90 3.87 -1.55 -8.17
N ALA A 91 2.75 -1.48 -8.90
CA ALA A 91 2.37 -0.31 -9.69
C ALA A 91 2.15 0.92 -8.80
N LEU A 92 1.39 0.77 -7.70
CA LEU A 92 1.22 1.86 -6.73
C LEU A 92 2.57 2.31 -6.17
N ARG A 93 3.43 1.38 -5.74
CA ARG A 93 4.77 1.71 -5.21
C ARG A 93 5.67 2.45 -6.22
N SER A 94 5.54 2.16 -7.51
CA SER A 94 6.36 2.81 -8.55
C SER A 94 5.81 4.17 -8.98
N ILE A 95 4.50 4.39 -8.89
CA ILE A 95 3.84 5.66 -9.24
C ILE A 95 3.96 6.69 -8.12
N ILE A 96 3.85 6.28 -6.85
CA ILE A 96 3.90 7.17 -5.67
C ILE A 96 5.12 8.10 -5.63
N PRO A 97 6.38 7.66 -5.85
CA PRO A 97 7.54 8.55 -5.81
C PRO A 97 7.58 9.55 -6.98
N ARG A 98 6.72 9.39 -7.99
CA ARG A 98 6.66 10.26 -9.17
C ARG A 98 5.54 11.31 -9.12
N LEU A 99 4.72 11.33 -8.07
CA LEU A 99 3.69 12.36 -7.95
C LEU A 99 4.32 13.71 -7.61
N PRO A 100 3.97 14.79 -8.36
CA PRO A 100 4.49 16.11 -8.09
C PRO A 100 4.00 16.58 -6.72
N GLN A 101 4.95 16.83 -5.82
CA GLN A 101 4.65 17.38 -4.51
C GLN A 101 4.20 18.83 -4.69
N HIS A 102 3.00 19.12 -4.22
CA HIS A 102 2.45 20.47 -4.22
C HIS A 102 2.30 20.95 -2.79
N TRP A 103 2.44 22.26 -2.63
CA TRP A 103 2.23 22.93 -1.36
C TRP A 103 0.75 23.25 -1.24
N TYR A 104 0.15 22.86 -0.12
CA TYR A 104 -1.23 23.19 0.24
C TYR A 104 -1.22 24.14 1.42
N ARG A 105 -2.18 25.07 1.44
CA ARG A 105 -2.40 26.02 2.54
C ARG A 105 -3.73 25.74 3.21
#